data_AF-A0A0F4GLE1-F1
#
_entry.id   AF-A0A0F4GLE1-F1
#
_cell.length_a   1.000
_cell.length_b   1.000
_cell.length_c   1.000
_cell.angle_alpha   90.00
_cell.angle_beta   90.00
_cell.angle_gamma   90.00
#
_symmetry.space_group_name_H-M   'P 1'
#
loop_
_entity.id
_entity.type
_entity.pdbx_description
1 polymer ?
#
loop_
_entity_poly.entity_id
_entity_poly.type
_entity_poly.pdbx_seq_one_letter_code
_entity_poly.pdbx_strand_id
1 'polypeptide(L)'
;MEPITTTARPCAALQPRTPPASLLTLPRELRDIILDYLILKPKNTITMLPNFNCHTNEVSARAPAICAVSKQLRSEALPAFYANNTFLAQLDNDEDLETAIHWLSAIGDENIAHLRRLAMCGWTRVPFGHMVSRRWVTIVLDLNLGTMELESLEGKYGIDEAVDGMRGTMDELGVAYRAAVRAKDGKAFDGEMLGDLMSGFNMLCTGY
;
A
#
# COMPACT_ATOMS: atom_id res chain seq x y z
N MET A 1 -77.05 0.70 28.49
CA MET A 1 -76.49 0.41 27.15
C MET A 1 -76.20 1.75 26.50
N GLU A 2 -74.95 2.21 26.58
CA GLU A 2 -74.51 3.42 25.90
C GLU A 2 -73.60 3.03 24.72
N PRO A 3 -73.74 3.66 23.54
CA PRO A 3 -72.92 3.33 22.39
C PRO A 3 -71.56 4.03 22.46
N ILE A 4 -70.48 3.25 22.31
CA ILE A 4 -69.11 3.72 22.23
C ILE A 4 -68.93 4.36 20.84
N THR A 5 -68.69 5.67 20.80
CA THR A 5 -68.43 6.40 19.56
C THR A 5 -66.95 6.24 19.21
N THR A 6 -66.65 5.39 18.22
CA THR A 6 -65.30 5.18 17.69
C THR A 6 -64.89 6.38 16.85
N THR A 7 -64.11 7.30 17.43
CA THR A 7 -63.47 8.40 16.72
C THR A 7 -62.36 7.84 15.83
N ALA A 8 -62.59 7.85 14.51
CA ALA A 8 -61.59 7.48 13.53
C ALA A 8 -60.38 8.44 13.59
N ARG A 9 -59.17 7.88 13.73
CA ARG A 9 -57.92 8.63 13.63
C ARG A 9 -57.79 9.20 12.22
N PRO A 10 -57.48 10.50 12.05
CA PRO A 10 -57.18 11.05 10.74
C PRO A 10 -55.91 10.37 10.20
N CYS A 11 -56.05 9.77 9.02
CA CYS A 11 -54.96 9.20 8.24
C CYS A 11 -54.02 10.35 7.86
N ALA A 12 -52.88 10.44 8.54
CA ALA A 12 -51.88 11.46 8.25
C ALA A 12 -51.42 11.29 6.78
N ALA A 13 -51.61 12.34 5.98
CA ALA A 13 -51.17 12.39 4.60
C ALA A 13 -49.65 12.11 4.55
N LEU A 14 -49.28 11.06 3.82
CA LEU A 14 -47.90 10.71 3.52
C LEU A 14 -47.22 11.90 2.83
N GLN A 15 -46.31 12.58 3.52
CA GLN A 15 -45.42 13.55 2.88
C GLN A 15 -44.68 12.86 1.71
N PRO A 16 -44.46 13.54 0.57
CA PRO A 16 -43.65 13.00 -0.51
C PRO A 16 -42.27 12.67 0.07
N ARG A 17 -41.93 11.38 0.11
CA ARG A 17 -40.67 10.88 0.65
C ARG A 17 -39.57 11.52 -0.18
N THR A 18 -38.88 12.50 0.38
CA THR A 18 -37.63 13.01 -0.18
C THR A 18 -36.73 11.80 -0.42
N PRO A 19 -36.16 11.62 -1.62
CA PRO A 19 -35.27 10.50 -1.86
C PRO A 19 -34.16 10.55 -0.80
N PRO A 20 -33.84 9.41 -0.15
CA PRO A 20 -32.84 9.40 0.91
C PRO A 20 -31.53 9.93 0.36
N ALA A 21 -30.89 10.86 1.07
CA ALA A 21 -29.57 11.35 0.73
C ALA A 21 -28.62 10.15 0.69
N SER A 22 -28.16 9.80 -0.51
CA SER A 22 -27.28 8.65 -0.75
C SER A 22 -25.94 9.15 -1.25
N LEU A 23 -24.86 8.54 -0.78
CA LEU A 23 -23.50 8.84 -1.26
C LEU A 23 -23.43 8.72 -2.79
N LEU A 24 -24.16 7.77 -3.39
CA LEU A 24 -24.17 7.54 -4.83
C LEU A 24 -24.96 8.60 -5.62
N THR A 25 -25.86 9.33 -4.96
CA THR A 25 -26.62 10.42 -5.60
C THR A 25 -25.83 11.73 -5.68
N LEU A 26 -24.66 11.80 -5.02
CA LEU A 26 -23.77 12.94 -5.12
C LEU A 26 -23.04 12.97 -6.47
N PRO A 27 -22.74 14.17 -7.00
CA PRO A 27 -21.79 14.35 -8.10
C PRO A 27 -20.46 13.67 -7.81
N ARG A 28 -19.81 13.19 -8.87
CA ARG A 28 -18.57 12.42 -8.79
C ARG A 28 -17.48 13.17 -8.04
N GLU A 29 -17.34 14.47 -8.28
CA GLU A 29 -16.31 15.32 -7.69
C GLU A 29 -16.42 15.35 -6.16
N LEU A 30 -17.64 15.41 -5.63
CA LEU A 30 -17.87 15.38 -4.18
C LEU A 30 -17.58 13.99 -3.60
N ARG A 31 -17.88 12.92 -4.35
CA ARG A 31 -17.53 11.56 -3.92
C ARG A 31 -16.04 11.36 -3.90
N ASP A 32 -15.32 11.81 -4.92
CA ASP A 32 -13.86 11.68 -5.01
C ASP A 32 -13.20 12.37 -3.81
N ILE A 33 -13.65 13.58 -3.42
CA ILE A 33 -13.16 14.26 -2.22
C ILE A 33 -13.43 13.43 -0.94
N ILE A 34 -14.65 12.90 -0.78
CA ILE A 34 -14.99 12.06 0.38
C ILE A 34 -14.13 10.80 0.42
N LEU A 35 -13.96 10.15 -0.73
CA LEU A 35 -13.14 8.95 -0.88
C LEU A 35 -11.68 9.24 -0.57
N ASP A 36 -11.13 10.37 -1.03
CA ASP A 36 -9.76 10.78 -0.74
C ASP A 36 -9.51 10.89 0.77
N TYR A 37 -10.42 11.48 1.55
CA TYR A 37 -10.27 11.54 3.01
C TYR A 37 -10.32 10.16 3.69
N LEU A 38 -11.06 9.21 3.12
CA LEU A 38 -11.18 7.86 3.68
C LEU A 38 -9.97 6.99 3.34
N ILE A 39 -9.48 7.12 2.10
CA ILE A 39 -8.55 6.20 1.44
C ILE A 39 -7.11 6.69 1.54
N LEU A 40 -6.87 8.00 1.44
CA LEU A 40 -5.53 8.55 1.48
C LEU A 40 -5.05 8.60 2.92
N LYS A 41 -3.89 8.01 3.15
CA LYS A 41 -3.20 8.05 4.43
C LYS A 41 -1.82 8.69 4.23
N PRO A 42 -1.74 10.01 3.99
CA PRO A 42 -0.49 10.67 3.63
C PRO A 42 0.58 10.64 4.74
N LYS A 43 0.19 10.35 5.99
CA LYS A 43 1.10 10.26 7.14
C LYS A 43 1.40 8.82 7.58
N ASN A 44 0.68 7.84 7.03
CA ASN A 44 0.78 6.45 7.47
C ASN A 44 1.22 5.59 6.30
N THR A 45 2.20 4.73 6.54
CA THR A 45 2.64 3.76 5.54
C THR A 45 1.73 2.54 5.60
N ILE A 46 1.33 2.03 4.43
CA ILE A 46 0.42 0.89 4.34
C ILE A 46 1.25 -0.39 4.31
N THR A 47 1.23 -1.16 5.40
CA THR A 47 2.07 -2.35 5.57
C THR A 47 1.38 -3.60 5.05
N MET A 48 2.13 -4.42 4.32
CA MET A 48 1.69 -5.73 3.81
C MET A 48 1.73 -6.83 4.88
N LEU A 49 2.28 -6.54 6.06
CA LEU A 49 2.46 -7.53 7.10
C LEU A 49 1.17 -7.85 7.87
N PRO A 50 1.04 -9.08 8.38
CA PRO A 50 -0.05 -9.45 9.28
C PRO A 50 0.05 -8.74 10.64
N ASN A 51 1.25 -8.27 11.02
CA ASN A 51 1.53 -7.64 12.30
C ASN A 51 1.43 -6.11 12.29
N PHE A 52 0.57 -5.52 11.43
CA PHE A 52 0.36 -4.06 11.29
C PHE A 52 -0.01 -3.28 12.58
N ASN A 53 -0.14 -3.96 13.72
CA ASN A 53 -0.36 -3.35 15.04
C ASN A 53 0.94 -3.04 15.80
N CYS A 54 2.13 -3.34 15.26
CA CYS A 54 3.40 -3.10 15.96
C CYS A 54 3.82 -1.62 15.97
N HIS A 55 3.30 -0.80 15.06
CA HIS A 55 3.58 0.64 15.01
C HIS A 55 2.28 1.48 14.91
N THR A 56 2.23 2.59 15.64
CA THR A 56 1.02 3.45 15.77
C THR A 56 0.55 4.10 14.46
N ASN A 57 1.37 4.06 13.41
CA ASN A 57 1.11 4.70 12.11
C ASN A 57 0.99 3.68 10.97
N GLU A 58 0.80 2.40 11.28
CA GLU A 58 0.71 1.34 10.27
C GLU A 58 -0.75 0.97 9.96
N VAL A 59 -1.06 0.90 8.67
CA VAL A 59 -2.39 0.52 8.18
C VAL A 59 -2.24 -0.72 7.31
N SER A 60 -3.11 -1.71 7.50
CA SER A 60 -3.10 -2.93 6.70
C SER A 60 -3.26 -2.63 5.20
N ALA A 61 -2.48 -3.32 4.36
CA ALA A 61 -2.58 -3.30 2.90
C ALA A 61 -3.85 -3.93 2.30
N ARG A 62 -4.88 -4.13 3.13
CA ARG A 62 -6.18 -4.59 2.71
C ARG A 62 -6.95 -3.47 2.03
N ALA A 63 -7.70 -3.81 0.98
CA ALA A 63 -8.60 -2.88 0.32
C ALA A 63 -9.53 -2.19 1.35
N PRO A 64 -9.73 -0.86 1.25
CA PRO A 64 -10.58 -0.11 2.17
C PRO A 64 -12.00 -0.70 2.27
N ALA A 65 -12.61 -0.63 3.45
CA ALA A 65 -13.96 -1.17 3.67
C ALA A 65 -15.02 -0.57 2.72
N ILE A 66 -14.82 0.68 2.27
CA ILE A 66 -15.71 1.35 1.31
C ILE A 66 -15.77 0.62 -0.04
N CYS A 67 -14.70 -0.08 -0.42
CA CYS A 67 -14.61 -0.88 -1.65
C CYS A 67 -15.45 -2.18 -1.59
N ALA A 68 -15.97 -2.56 -0.41
CA ALA A 68 -16.84 -3.71 -0.25
C ALA A 68 -18.34 -3.35 -0.33
N VAL A 69 -18.68 -2.06 -0.28
CA VAL A 69 -20.08 -1.60 -0.18
C VAL A 69 -20.78 -1.57 -1.54
N SER A 70 -20.08 -1.15 -2.60
CA SER A 70 -20.64 -1.03 -3.95
C SER A 70 -19.57 -1.22 -5.01
N LYS A 71 -19.95 -1.84 -6.14
CA LYS A 71 -19.05 -2.00 -7.31
C LYS A 71 -18.60 -0.65 -7.86
N GLN A 72 -19.47 0.36 -7.82
CA GLN A 72 -19.14 1.71 -8.28
C GLN A 72 -18.08 2.36 -7.39
N LEU A 73 -18.28 2.30 -6.07
CA LEU A 73 -17.30 2.83 -5.12
C LEU A 73 -15.99 2.06 -5.21
N ARG A 74 -16.04 0.75 -5.44
CA ARG A 74 -14.85 -0.07 -5.66
C ARG A 74 -14.04 0.39 -6.88
N SER A 75 -14.68 0.62 -8.03
CA SER A 75 -13.98 1.08 -9.24
C SER A 75 -13.44 2.51 -9.12
N GLU A 76 -14.09 3.37 -8.32
CA GLU A 76 -13.65 4.76 -8.09
C GLU A 76 -12.51 4.81 -7.06
N ALA A 77 -12.61 4.03 -5.98
CA ALA A 77 -11.70 4.05 -4.84
C ALA A 77 -10.37 3.29 -5.06
N LEU A 78 -10.41 2.12 -5.70
CA LEU A 78 -9.21 1.26 -5.81
C LEU A 78 -8.06 1.92 -6.58
N PRO A 79 -8.28 2.55 -7.75
CA PRO A 79 -7.18 3.20 -8.47
C PRO A 79 -6.55 4.33 -7.65
N ALA A 80 -7.38 5.14 -6.97
CA ALA A 80 -6.90 6.21 -6.09
C ALA A 80 -6.12 5.66 -4.89
N PHE A 81 -6.57 4.55 -4.31
CA PHE A 81 -5.88 3.88 -3.20
C PHE A 81 -4.47 3.42 -3.57
N TYR A 82 -4.31 2.71 -4.69
CA TYR A 82 -3.01 2.19 -5.11
C TYR A 82 -2.08 3.27 -5.67
N ALA A 83 -2.65 4.31 -6.30
CA ALA A 83 -1.85 5.38 -6.90
C ALA A 83 -1.30 6.37 -5.88
N ASN A 84 -2.05 6.68 -4.83
CA ASN A 84 -1.72 7.81 -3.96
C ASN A 84 -1.20 7.39 -2.58
N ASN A 85 -1.22 6.11 -2.23
CA ASN A 85 -0.62 5.59 -1.01
C ASN A 85 0.75 4.95 -1.26
N THR A 86 1.55 4.87 -0.19
CA THR A 86 2.84 4.17 -0.19
C THR A 86 2.68 2.84 0.53
N PHE A 87 3.00 1.76 -0.17
CA PHE A 87 2.91 0.40 0.37
C PHE A 87 4.27 -0.04 0.88
N LEU A 88 4.36 -0.46 2.12
CA LEU A 88 5.57 -0.97 2.77
C LEU A 88 5.54 -2.49 2.81
N ALA A 89 6.55 -3.12 2.20
CA ALA A 89 6.86 -4.52 2.36
C ALA A 89 8.09 -4.64 3.27
N GLN A 90 7.90 -5.22 4.46
CA GLN A 90 9.03 -5.63 5.30
C GLN A 90 9.46 -7.03 4.84
N LEU A 91 10.72 -7.19 4.47
CA LEU A 91 11.23 -8.40 3.80
C LEU A 91 12.39 -9.02 4.60
N ASP A 92 12.24 -9.05 5.92
CA ASP A 92 13.25 -9.57 6.85
C ASP A 92 13.44 -11.08 6.79
N ASN A 93 12.34 -11.81 6.56
CA ASN A 93 12.29 -13.26 6.58
C ASN A 93 11.60 -13.79 5.32
N ASP A 94 11.82 -15.06 5.02
CA ASP A 94 11.20 -15.73 3.87
C ASP A 94 9.66 -15.78 4.01
N GLU A 95 9.13 -15.92 5.22
CA GLU A 95 7.68 -15.87 5.50
C GLU A 95 7.05 -14.50 5.14
N ASP A 96 7.79 -13.42 5.36
CA ASP A 96 7.33 -12.06 5.05
C ASP A 96 7.35 -11.82 3.54
N LEU A 97 8.36 -12.37 2.85
CA LEU A 97 8.43 -12.39 1.39
C LEU A 97 7.27 -13.18 0.78
N GLU A 98 6.99 -14.38 1.26
CA GLU A 98 5.85 -15.18 0.80
C GLU A 98 4.52 -14.44 1.00
N THR A 99 4.37 -13.75 2.14
CA THR A 99 3.18 -12.94 2.42
C THR A 99 3.05 -11.77 1.44
N ALA A 100 4.14 -11.09 1.11
CA ALA A 100 4.15 -10.00 0.15
C ALA A 100 3.84 -10.48 -1.28
N ILE A 101 4.41 -11.61 -1.71
CA ILE A 101 4.14 -12.25 -3.01
C ILE A 101 2.67 -12.70 -3.09
N HIS A 102 2.15 -13.31 -2.03
CA HIS A 102 0.75 -13.70 -1.96
C HIS A 102 -0.18 -12.48 -2.01
N TRP A 103 0.19 -11.37 -1.37
CA TRP A 103 -0.55 -10.11 -1.45
C TRP A 103 -0.58 -9.54 -2.87
N LEU A 104 0.56 -9.52 -3.58
CA LEU A 104 0.62 -9.11 -4.99
C LEU A 104 -0.31 -9.98 -5.83
N SER A 105 -0.24 -11.30 -5.65
CA SER A 105 -1.09 -12.27 -6.35
C SER A 105 -2.58 -12.07 -6.06
N ALA A 106 -2.94 -11.74 -4.81
CA ALA A 106 -4.32 -11.53 -4.37
C ALA A 106 -4.93 -10.22 -4.91
N ILE A 107 -4.11 -9.23 -5.21
CA ILE A 107 -4.52 -7.94 -5.77
C ILE A 107 -4.82 -8.05 -7.26
N GLY A 108 -4.01 -8.82 -7.99
CA GLY A 108 -4.11 -9.02 -9.42
C GLY A 108 -3.54 -7.85 -10.23
N ASP A 109 -3.08 -8.14 -11.45
CA ASP A 109 -2.27 -7.23 -12.27
C ASP A 109 -2.98 -5.91 -12.60
N GLU A 110 -4.32 -5.92 -12.74
CA GLU A 110 -5.11 -4.70 -12.99
C GLU A 110 -4.90 -3.64 -11.91
N ASN A 111 -4.82 -4.08 -10.65
CA ASN A 111 -4.64 -3.19 -9.51
C ASN A 111 -3.16 -2.88 -9.26
N ILE A 112 -2.25 -3.82 -9.57
CA ILE A 112 -0.80 -3.59 -9.52
C ILE A 112 -0.41 -2.50 -10.52
N ALA A 113 -1.08 -2.43 -11.67
CA ALA A 113 -0.86 -1.37 -12.65
C ALA A 113 -1.14 0.05 -12.11
N HIS A 114 -1.94 0.16 -11.05
CA HIS A 114 -2.21 1.43 -10.37
C HIS A 114 -1.23 1.72 -9.24
N LEU A 115 -0.38 0.77 -8.86
CA LEU A 115 0.59 0.94 -7.78
C LEU A 115 1.70 1.89 -8.23
N ARG A 116 1.92 2.96 -7.46
CA ARG A 116 2.94 3.96 -7.78
C ARG A 116 4.13 3.93 -6.85
N ARG A 117 3.90 3.77 -5.55
CA ARG A 117 4.97 3.83 -4.54
C ARG A 117 5.04 2.56 -3.72
N LEU A 118 6.15 1.87 -3.83
CA LEU A 118 6.47 0.66 -3.07
C LEU A 118 7.71 0.92 -2.23
N ALA A 119 7.55 0.97 -0.92
CA ALA A 119 8.63 0.95 0.03
C ALA A 119 8.95 -0.51 0.40
N MET A 120 10.22 -0.87 0.42
CA MET A 120 10.73 -2.15 0.90
C MET A 120 11.67 -1.87 2.06
N CYS A 121 11.51 -2.58 3.17
CA CYS A 121 12.39 -2.42 4.32
C CYS A 121 12.85 -3.75 4.90
N GLY A 122 14.02 -3.74 5.53
CA GLY A 122 14.49 -4.88 6.29
C GLY A 122 15.85 -4.71 6.93
N TRP A 123 16.18 -5.65 7.82
CA TRP A 123 17.48 -5.82 8.43
C TRP A 123 18.42 -6.53 7.48
N THR A 124 19.40 -5.80 6.98
CA THR A 124 20.54 -6.40 6.29
C THR A 124 21.74 -6.55 7.22
N ARG A 125 22.66 -7.43 6.84
CA ARG A 125 23.96 -7.60 7.47
C ARG A 125 25.02 -6.92 6.61
N VAL A 126 25.70 -5.91 7.15
CA VAL A 126 26.77 -5.20 6.45
C VAL A 126 28.11 -5.62 7.04
N PRO A 127 29.06 -6.10 6.23
CA PRO A 127 30.39 -6.46 6.68
C PRO A 127 31.19 -5.18 6.95
N PHE A 128 31.77 -5.10 8.13
CA PHE A 128 32.61 -3.99 8.59
C PHE A 128 33.96 -4.56 9.03
N GLY A 129 34.90 -4.65 8.09
CA GLY A 129 36.18 -5.32 8.31
C GLY A 129 36.00 -6.79 8.69
N HIS A 130 36.30 -7.14 9.95
CA HIS A 130 36.12 -8.49 10.51
C HIS A 130 34.81 -8.65 11.31
N MET A 131 33.97 -7.62 11.40
CA MET A 131 32.72 -7.63 12.15
C MET A 131 31.51 -7.57 11.22
N VAL A 132 30.39 -8.18 11.61
CA VAL A 132 29.12 -8.08 10.89
C VAL A 132 28.15 -7.26 11.74
N SER A 133 27.66 -6.14 11.20
CA SER A 133 26.64 -5.30 11.85
C SER A 133 25.31 -5.44 11.15
N ARG A 134 24.22 -5.52 11.93
CA ARG A 134 22.86 -5.41 11.37
C ARG A 134 22.48 -3.95 11.17
N ARG A 135 21.89 -3.61 10.04
CA ARG A 135 21.42 -2.26 9.69
C ARG A 135 19.99 -2.35 9.16
N TRP A 136 19.15 -1.40 9.56
CA TRP A 136 17.81 -1.27 9.01
C TRP A 136 17.89 -0.43 7.75
N VAL A 137 17.37 -0.98 6.65
CA VAL A 137 17.39 -0.32 5.35
C VAL A 137 15.98 -0.20 4.82
N THR A 138 15.65 1.00 4.36
CA THR A 138 14.38 1.29 3.69
C THR A 138 14.64 1.86 2.30
N ILE A 139 14.13 1.20 1.28
CA ILE A 139 14.16 1.63 -0.11
C ILE A 139 12.75 2.00 -0.54
N VAL A 140 12.59 3.13 -1.21
CA VAL A 140 11.32 3.56 -1.81
C VAL A 140 11.46 3.53 -3.33
N LEU A 141 10.58 2.79 -3.98
CA LEU A 141 10.49 2.63 -5.42
C LEU A 141 9.29 3.42 -5.94
N ASP A 142 9.53 4.36 -6.85
CA ASP A 142 8.49 4.98 -7.64
C ASP A 142 8.33 4.21 -8.95
N LEU A 143 7.29 3.37 -9.03
CA LEU A 143 6.97 2.53 -10.17
C LEU A 143 6.51 3.31 -11.42
N ASN A 144 6.20 4.60 -11.28
CA ASN A 144 5.78 5.45 -12.39
C ASN A 144 6.95 6.23 -12.98
N LEU A 145 7.82 6.79 -12.13
CA LEU A 145 9.03 7.51 -12.55
C LEU A 145 10.22 6.58 -12.77
N GLY A 146 10.15 5.35 -12.24
CA GLY A 146 11.24 4.39 -12.25
C GLY A 146 12.44 4.83 -11.42
N THR A 147 12.18 5.64 -10.38
CA THR A 147 13.20 6.14 -9.46
C THR A 147 13.23 5.24 -8.23
N MET A 148 14.44 5.03 -7.72
CA MET A 148 14.68 4.33 -6.46
C MET A 148 15.36 5.30 -5.51
N GLU A 149 14.78 5.51 -4.34
CA GLU A 149 15.32 6.35 -3.27
C GLU A 149 15.64 5.49 -2.05
N LEU A 150 16.79 5.74 -1.44
CA LEU A 150 17.17 5.10 -0.18
C LEU A 150 16.80 6.07 0.95
N GLU A 151 15.75 5.75 1.71
CA GLU A 151 15.18 6.68 2.69
C GLU A 151 15.88 6.60 4.05
N SER A 152 16.37 5.42 4.47
CA SER A 152 17.02 5.29 5.76
C SER A 152 18.05 4.16 5.82
N LEU A 153 19.17 4.45 6.48
CA LEU A 153 20.21 3.53 6.96
C LEU A 153 20.34 3.74 8.46
N GLU A 154 19.30 3.40 9.22
CA GLU A 154 19.35 3.54 10.67
C GLU A 154 20.22 2.43 11.28
N GLY A 155 21.31 2.85 11.90
CA GLY A 155 22.02 2.02 12.86
C GLY A 155 22.78 2.87 13.86
N LYS A 156 22.83 2.39 15.10
CA LYS A 156 23.28 3.11 16.30
C LYS A 156 24.75 3.58 16.32
N TYR A 157 25.50 3.41 15.23
CA TYR A 157 26.90 3.81 15.14
C TYR A 157 27.15 4.41 13.75
N GLY A 158 27.43 5.71 13.71
CA GLY A 158 27.85 6.41 12.50
C GLY A 158 29.29 6.04 12.16
N ILE A 159 29.48 5.39 11.01
CA ILE A 159 30.78 5.28 10.32
C ILE A 159 30.46 5.15 8.82
N ASP A 160 30.91 6.13 8.03
CA ASP A 160 30.68 6.27 6.59
C ASP A 160 31.28 5.15 5.73
N GLU A 161 32.22 4.35 6.24
CA GLU A 161 32.92 3.30 5.45
C GLU A 161 32.10 2.02 5.21
N ALA A 162 31.18 1.67 6.13
CA ALA A 162 30.27 0.53 5.92
C ALA A 162 29.19 0.84 4.88
N VAL A 163 28.95 2.14 4.64
CA VAL A 163 27.95 2.61 3.68
C VAL A 163 28.40 2.27 2.27
N ASP A 164 29.70 2.31 1.95
CA ASP A 164 30.20 2.14 0.57
C ASP A 164 30.00 0.71 0.02
N GLY A 165 30.25 -0.32 0.83
CA GLY A 165 30.03 -1.72 0.42
C GLY A 165 28.55 -2.06 0.20
N MET A 166 27.68 -1.51 1.05
CA MET A 166 26.24 -1.64 0.88
C MET A 166 25.69 -0.76 -0.24
N ARG A 167 26.28 0.41 -0.45
CA ARG A 167 25.92 1.30 -1.56
C ARG A 167 26.21 0.62 -2.90
N GLY A 168 27.25 -0.20 -2.99
CA GLY A 168 27.52 -1.03 -4.17
C GLY A 168 26.38 -2.02 -4.49
N THR A 169 25.93 -2.82 -3.52
CA THR A 169 24.83 -3.78 -3.75
C THR A 169 23.48 -3.08 -3.94
N MET A 170 23.27 -1.95 -3.27
CA MET A 170 22.10 -1.10 -3.48
C MET A 170 22.14 -0.42 -4.85
N ASP A 171 23.31 -0.01 -5.34
CA ASP A 171 23.49 0.53 -6.68
C ASP A 171 23.26 -0.56 -7.73
N GLU A 172 23.68 -1.79 -7.48
CA GLU A 172 23.36 -2.96 -8.33
C GLU A 172 21.86 -3.22 -8.39
N LEU A 173 21.17 -3.22 -7.23
CA LEU A 173 19.70 -3.32 -7.17
C LEU A 173 19.04 -2.16 -7.92
N GLY A 174 19.56 -0.93 -7.78
CA GLY A 174 19.10 0.25 -8.49
C GLY A 174 19.37 0.21 -9.99
N VAL A 175 20.46 -0.43 -10.43
CA VAL A 175 20.75 -0.70 -11.85
C VAL A 175 19.78 -1.75 -12.38
N ALA A 176 19.55 -2.85 -11.66
CA ALA A 176 18.58 -3.88 -12.02
C ALA A 176 17.16 -3.31 -12.10
N TYR A 177 16.76 -2.49 -11.14
CA TYR A 177 15.48 -1.79 -11.15
C TYR A 177 15.35 -0.83 -12.34
N ARG A 178 16.36 0.00 -12.61
CA ARG A 178 16.36 0.88 -13.79
C ARG A 178 16.36 0.10 -15.11
N ALA A 179 17.01 -1.06 -15.16
CA ALA A 179 16.97 -1.96 -16.31
C ALA A 179 15.56 -2.53 -16.51
N ALA A 180 14.89 -2.97 -15.43
CA ALA A 180 13.51 -3.43 -15.45
C ALA A 180 12.55 -2.32 -15.91
N VAL A 181 12.70 -1.10 -15.39
CA VAL A 181 11.96 0.10 -15.82
C VAL A 181 12.17 0.40 -17.30
N ARG A 182 13.39 0.25 -17.82
CA ARG A 182 13.69 0.47 -19.25
C ARG A 182 13.12 -0.64 -20.14
N ALA A 183 13.22 -1.89 -19.71
CA ALA A 183 12.67 -3.06 -20.41
C ALA A 183 11.13 -3.02 -20.53
N LYS A 184 10.49 -2.29 -19.60
CA LYS A 184 9.04 -2.08 -19.53
C LYS A 184 8.48 -1.27 -20.69
N ASP A 185 9.27 -0.40 -21.35
CA ASP A 185 8.84 0.42 -22.50
C ASP A 185 7.46 1.12 -22.30
N GLY A 186 7.22 1.66 -21.09
CA GLY A 186 5.92 2.29 -20.75
C GLY A 186 4.81 1.32 -20.29
N LYS A 187 5.09 0.02 -20.22
CA LYS A 187 4.37 -1.07 -19.52
C LYS A 187 3.83 -0.66 -18.14
N ALA A 188 2.83 -1.34 -17.58
CA ALA A 188 2.59 -1.37 -16.13
C ALA A 188 3.53 -2.41 -15.47
N PHE A 189 3.75 -2.34 -14.16
CA PHE A 189 4.51 -3.40 -13.47
C PHE A 189 3.58 -4.59 -13.27
N ASP A 190 4.06 -5.79 -13.59
CA ASP A 190 3.32 -7.03 -13.34
C ASP A 190 3.68 -7.59 -11.97
N GLY A 191 2.81 -8.44 -11.42
CA GLY A 191 3.07 -9.08 -10.12
C GLY A 191 4.36 -9.90 -10.09
N GLU A 192 4.70 -10.55 -11.21
CA GLU A 192 5.94 -11.34 -11.35
C GLU A 192 7.19 -10.47 -11.24
N MET A 193 7.23 -9.33 -11.95
CA MET A 193 8.38 -8.41 -11.90
C MET A 193 8.59 -7.81 -10.52
N LEU A 194 7.51 -7.45 -9.82
CA LEU A 194 7.60 -6.96 -8.44
C LEU A 194 8.00 -8.08 -7.48
N GLY A 195 7.52 -9.30 -7.69
CA GLY A 195 7.93 -10.48 -6.93
C GLY A 195 9.43 -10.76 -7.05
N ASP A 196 9.98 -10.71 -8.26
CA ASP A 196 11.42 -10.88 -8.51
C ASP A 196 12.24 -9.79 -7.81
N LEU A 197 11.77 -8.54 -7.84
CA LEU A 197 12.43 -7.43 -7.16
C LEU A 197 12.40 -7.57 -5.64
N MET A 198 11.27 -7.99 -5.07
CA MET A 198 11.13 -8.28 -3.64
C MET A 198 12.03 -9.46 -3.23
N SER A 199 12.11 -10.51 -4.05
CA SER A 199 13.00 -11.65 -3.83
C SER A 199 14.46 -11.22 -3.84
N GLY A 200 14.87 -10.38 -4.80
CA GLY A 200 16.22 -9.81 -4.85
C GLY A 200 16.56 -8.98 -3.61
N PHE A 201 15.62 -8.18 -3.09
CA PHE A 201 15.82 -7.42 -1.85
C PHE A 201 15.85 -8.33 -0.61
N ASN A 202 15.00 -9.36 -0.55
CA ASN A 202 15.03 -10.34 0.53
C ASN A 202 16.37 -11.09 0.54
N MET A 203 16.89 -11.52 -0.62
CA MET A 203 18.24 -12.09 -0.72
C MET A 203 19.34 -11.17 -0.18
N LEU A 204 19.20 -9.85 -0.30
CA LEU A 204 20.14 -8.90 0.31
C LEU A 204 19.98 -8.79 1.84
N CYS A 205 18.81 -9.10 2.38
CA CYS A 205 18.53 -9.10 3.82
C CYS A 205 18.93 -10.42 4.49
N THR A 206 18.63 -11.55 3.83
CA THR A 206 18.86 -12.91 4.34
C THR A 206 20.19 -13.50 3.90
N GLY A 207 20.72 -13.09 2.75
CA GLY A 207 21.88 -13.67 2.10
C GLY A 207 23.18 -13.41 2.84
N TYR A 208 23.58 -14.39 3.67
CA TYR A 208 24.94 -14.75 4.07
C TYR A 208 25.00 -16.25 4.37
#